data_AF-A0A2G5D940-F1
#
_entry.id   AF-A0A2G5D940-F1
#
_cell.length_a   1.000
_cell.length_b   1.000
_cell.length_c   1.000
_cell.angle_alpha   90.00
_cell.angle_beta   90.00
_cell.angle_gamma   90.00
#
_symmetry.space_group_name_H-M   'P 1'
#
loop_
_entity.id
_entity.type
_entity.pdbx_description
1 polymer ?
#
loop_
_entity_poly.entity_id
_entity_poly.type
_entity_poly.pdbx_seq_one_letter_code
_entity_poly.pdbx_strand_id
1 'polypeptide(L)'
;MEEYWKLNELPHADILNSLKTVEIRWFYGRKWEHDLVSYILQKAKFLEKMSFSELEQGSARELEKRKGKMRKNFTKLAPNVKILIS
;
A
#
# COMPACT_ATOMS: atom_id res chain seq x y z
N MET A 1 -13.32 29.04 23.96
CA MET A 1 -12.56 27.87 24.43
C MET A 1 -12.77 26.78 23.38
N GLU A 2 -11.92 26.76 22.36
CA GLU A 2 -11.94 25.74 21.29
C GLU A 2 -10.48 25.41 20.95
N GLU A 3 -9.83 24.69 21.86
CA GLU A 3 -8.54 24.06 21.66
C GLU A 3 -8.76 22.73 20.94
N TYR A 4 -9.02 22.76 19.63
CA TYR A 4 -9.07 21.55 18.81
C TYR A 4 -7.89 21.55 17.84
N TRP A 5 -6.81 20.91 18.31
CA TRP A 5 -5.77 20.25 17.53
C TRP A 5 -4.98 21.13 16.56
N LYS A 6 -3.99 21.86 17.10
CA LYS A 6 -2.70 21.95 16.40
C LYS A 6 -2.14 20.53 16.32
N LEU A 7 -2.56 19.78 15.30
CA LEU A 7 -1.82 18.60 14.83
C LEU A 7 -0.41 19.11 14.58
N ASN A 8 0.52 18.71 15.46
CA ASN A 8 1.94 19.00 15.34
C ASN A 8 2.31 18.86 13.88
N GLU A 9 2.73 19.98 13.27
CA GLU A 9 3.24 20.03 11.92
C GLU A 9 4.38 19.01 11.86
N LEU A 10 4.07 17.81 11.34
CA LEU A 10 5.08 16.82 11.04
C LEU A 10 6.09 17.54 10.15
N PRO A 11 7.40 17.41 10.42
CA PRO A 11 8.40 18.11 9.62
C PRO A 11 8.11 17.79 8.16
N HIS A 12 8.16 18.83 7.31
CA HIS A 12 8.00 18.78 5.84
C HIS A 12 8.97 17.80 5.12
N ALA A 13 9.62 16.89 5.84
CA ALA A 13 10.23 15.69 5.31
C ALA A 13 9.12 14.80 4.75
N ASP A 14 9.12 14.64 3.43
CA ASP A 14 8.27 13.76 2.64
C ASP A 14 8.11 12.40 3.35
N ILE A 15 7.01 12.23 4.10
CA ILE A 15 6.80 11.10 5.03
C ILE A 15 6.97 9.78 4.28
N LEU A 16 6.63 9.76 2.99
CA LEU A 16 6.78 8.62 2.09
C LEU A 16 8.25 8.20 1.92
N ASN A 17 9.19 9.13 1.89
CA ASN A 17 10.62 8.80 1.81
C ASN A 17 11.18 8.24 3.13
N SER A 18 10.46 8.34 4.25
CA SER A 18 10.87 7.67 5.49
C SER A 18 10.32 6.24 5.59
N LEU A 19 9.39 5.84 4.72
CA LEU A 19 8.74 4.54 4.78
C LEU A 19 9.66 3.45 4.24
N LYS A 20 10.04 2.51 5.12
CA LYS A 20 10.69 1.25 4.74
C LYS A 20 9.70 0.11 4.56
N THR A 21 8.64 0.10 5.36
CA THR A 21 7.64 -0.95 5.38
C THR A 21 6.24 -0.36 5.42
N VAL A 22 5.32 -0.93 4.63
CA VAL A 22 3.91 -0.53 4.61
C VAL A 22 3.03 -1.78 4.71
N GLU A 23 2.05 -1.75 5.60
CA GLU A 23 1.02 -2.77 5.73
C GLU A 23 -0.34 -2.14 5.41
N ILE A 24 -1.02 -2.67 4.40
CA ILE A 24 -2.39 -2.27 4.04
C ILE A 24 -3.32 -3.39 4.46
N ARG A 25 -4.21 -3.06 5.40
CA ARG A 25 -5.23 -3.98 5.90
C ARG A 25 -6.54 -3.80 5.14
N TRP A 26 -7.27 -4.91 5.03
CA TRP A 26 -8.62 -4.98 4.46
C TRP A 26 -8.64 -4.46 3.02
N PHE A 27 -7.65 -4.88 2.24
CA PHE A 27 -7.52 -4.47 0.86
C PHE A 27 -8.61 -5.17 0.01
N TYR A 28 -9.44 -4.43 -0.73
CA TYR A 28 -10.54 -4.98 -1.53
C TYR A 28 -10.29 -5.00 -3.04
N GLY A 29 -9.17 -4.43 -3.51
CA GLY A 29 -8.89 -4.29 -4.94
C GLY A 29 -9.75 -3.25 -5.65
N ARG A 30 -10.31 -2.29 -4.91
CA ARG A 30 -11.02 -1.14 -5.47
C ARG A 30 -10.04 -0.23 -6.20
N LYS A 31 -10.53 0.50 -7.20
CA LYS A 31 -9.70 1.39 -8.02
C LYS A 31 -8.89 2.38 -7.18
N TRP A 32 -9.52 3.04 -6.22
CA TRP A 32 -8.84 4.01 -5.35
C TRP A 32 -7.76 3.38 -4.47
N GLU A 33 -7.92 2.12 -4.06
CA GLU A 33 -6.90 1.40 -3.30
C GLU A 33 -5.70 1.08 -4.19
N HIS A 34 -5.95 0.67 -5.45
CA HIS A 34 -4.90 0.49 -6.44
C HIS A 34 -4.14 1.79 -6.75
N ASP A 35 -4.85 2.92 -6.85
CA ASP A 35 -4.25 4.23 -7.09
C ASP A 35 -3.37 4.65 -5.90
N LEU A 36 -3.85 4.45 -4.67
CA LEU A 36 -3.10 4.69 -3.44
C LEU A 36 -1.81 3.85 -3.39
N VAL A 37 -1.91 2.55 -3.67
CA VAL A 37 -0.73 1.67 -3.68
C VAL A 37 0.27 2.11 -4.73
N SER A 38 -0.19 2.41 -5.93
CA SER A 38 0.67 2.87 -7.03
C SER A 38 1.38 4.17 -6.66
N TYR A 39 0.67 5.09 -6.01
CA TYR A 39 1.24 6.33 -5.50
C TYR A 39 2.34 6.08 -4.47
N ILE A 40 2.08 5.22 -3.47
CA ILE A 40 3.09 4.89 -2.44
C ILE A 40 4.32 4.24 -3.08
N LEU A 41 4.13 3.24 -3.95
CA LEU A 41 5.24 2.55 -4.62
C LEU A 41 6.10 3.49 -5.48
N GLN A 42 5.51 4.52 -6.08
CA GLN A 42 6.25 5.49 -6.90
C GLN A 42 6.94 6.59 -6.09
N LYS A 43 6.37 6.96 -4.93
CA LYS A 43 6.86 8.10 -4.15
C LYS A 43 7.74 7.70 -2.98
N ALA A 44 7.56 6.52 -2.40
CA ALA A 44 8.36 6.03 -1.29
C ALA A 44 9.68 5.42 -1.79
N LYS A 45 10.71 6.27 -1.95
CA LYS A 45 12.02 5.86 -2.52
C LYS A 45 12.73 4.76 -1.74
N PHE A 46 12.53 4.72 -0.42
CA PHE A 46 13.21 3.80 0.49
C PHE A 46 12.33 2.64 0.94
N LEU A 47 11.21 2.43 0.26
CA LEU A 47 10.31 1.33 0.57
C LEU A 47 10.99 0.01 0.20
N GLU A 48 11.08 -0.89 1.18
CA GLU A 48 11.68 -2.21 1.02
C GLU A 48 10.60 -3.30 0.96
N LYS A 49 9.50 -3.11 1.69
CA LYS A 49 8.45 -4.14 1.83
C LYS A 49 7.05 -3.52 1.86
N MET A 50 6.13 -4.14 1.13
CA MET A 50 4.70 -3.84 1.20
C MET A 50 3.91 -5.12 1.40
N SER A 51 3.06 -5.16 2.43
CA SER A 51 2.19 -6.28 2.72
C SER A 51 0.72 -5.91 2.68
N PHE A 52 -0.09 -6.79 2.10
CA PHE A 52 -1.53 -6.68 2.01
C PHE A 52 -2.16 -7.79 2.84
N SER A 53 -3.11 -7.44 3.70
CA SER A 53 -4.07 -8.42 4.24
C SER A 53 -5.42 -8.19 3.59
N GLU A 54 -5.88 -9.21 2.86
CA GLU A 54 -7.16 -9.17 2.17
C GLU A 54 -8.30 -9.57 3.11
N LEU A 55 -9.48 -8.98 2.93
CA LEU A 55 -10.71 -9.54 3.51
C LEU A 55 -11.25 -10.53 2.48
N GLU A 56 -11.35 -11.82 2.82
CA GLU A 56 -11.77 -12.86 1.89
C GLU A 56 -13.17 -12.54 1.32
N GLN A 57 -13.22 -12.10 0.06
CA GLN A 57 -14.47 -11.91 -0.68
C GLN A 57 -14.38 -12.62 -2.03
N GLY A 58 -15.19 -13.67 -2.18
CA GLY A 58 -15.31 -14.46 -3.40
C GLY A 58 -14.72 -15.87 -3.27
N SER A 59 -14.72 -16.62 -4.37
CA SER A 59 -14.15 -17.97 -4.37
C SER A 59 -12.62 -17.94 -4.28
N ALA A 60 -12.02 -18.95 -3.63
CA ALA A 60 -10.56 -19.06 -3.50
C ALA A 60 -9.83 -18.94 -4.86
N ARG A 61 -10.44 -19.45 -5.94
CA ARG A 61 -9.88 -19.39 -7.29
C ARG A 61 -9.85 -17.97 -7.87
N GLU A 62 -10.87 -17.16 -7.59
CA GLU A 62 -10.92 -15.76 -8.01
C GLU A 62 -9.95 -14.91 -7.21
N LEU A 63 -9.84 -15.19 -5.91
CA LEU A 63 -8.89 -14.56 -5.02
C LEU A 63 -7.45 -14.76 -5.51
N GLU A 64 -7.04 -16.01 -5.76
CA GLU A 64 -5.70 -16.34 -6.25
C GLU A 64 -5.38 -15.68 -7.61
N LYS A 65 -6.36 -15.61 -8.52
CA LYS A 65 -6.18 -14.89 -9.79
C LYS A 65 -5.96 -13.39 -9.58
N ARG A 66 -6.69 -12.77 -8.65
CA ARG A 66 -6.54 -11.35 -8.31
C ARG A 66 -5.18 -11.08 -7.66
N LYS A 67 -4.78 -11.88 -6.66
CA LYS A 67 -3.47 -11.82 -6.01
C LYS A 67 -2.34 -11.93 -7.04
N GLY A 68 -2.44 -12.90 -7.96
CA GLY A 68 -1.47 -13.08 -9.04
C GLY A 68 -1.35 -11.87 -9.98
N LYS A 69 -2.49 -11.29 -10.40
CA LYS A 69 -2.51 -10.09 -11.26
C LYS A 69 -1.93 -8.87 -10.54
N MET A 70 -2.33 -8.67 -9.30
CA MET A 70 -1.87 -7.56 -8.46
C MET A 70 -0.36 -7.62 -8.21
N ARG A 71 0.15 -8.79 -7.82
CA ARG A 71 1.58 -8.99 -7.60
C ARG A 71 2.39 -8.66 -8.84
N LYS A 72 1.97 -9.15 -10.01
CA LYS A 72 2.62 -8.82 -11.29
C LYS A 72 2.63 -7.32 -11.58
N ASN A 73 1.50 -6.64 -11.39
CA ASN A 73 1.39 -5.20 -11.67
C ASN A 73 2.28 -4.38 -10.75
N PHE A 74 2.26 -4.65 -9.46
CA PHE A 74 3.01 -3.85 -8.49
C PHE A 74 4.50 -4.16 -8.48
N THR A 75 4.90 -5.43 -8.70
CA THR A 75 6.32 -5.76 -8.89
C THR A 75 6.88 -5.10 -10.16
N LYS A 76 6.05 -4.90 -11.20
CA LYS A 76 6.46 -4.12 -12.38
C LYS A 76 6.68 -2.64 -12.06
N LEU A 77 5.87 -2.06 -11.17
CA LEU A 77 5.98 -0.65 -10.76
C LEU A 77 7.18 -0.40 -9.83
N ALA A 78 7.46 -1.34 -8.93
CA ALA A 78 8.53 -1.25 -7.96
C ALA A 78 9.25 -2.61 -7.83
N PRO A 79 10.17 -2.93 -8.76
CA PRO A 79 10.85 -4.22 -8.78
C PRO A 79 11.73 -4.47 -7.55
N ASN A 80 12.14 -3.40 -6.87
CA ASN A 80 12.97 -3.45 -5.67
C ASN A 80 12.17 -3.61 -4.37
N VAL A 81 10.83 -3.54 -4.43
CA VAL A 81 9.96 -3.66 -3.27
C VAL A 81 9.48 -5.10 -3.13
N LYS A 82 9.65 -5.69 -1.95
CA LYS A 82 9.11 -7.02 -1.64
C LYS A 82 7.61 -6.92 -1.38
N ILE A 83 6.81 -7.45 -2.31
CA ILE A 83 5.35 -7.46 -2.21
C ILE A 83 4.85 -8.81 -1.68
N LEU A 84 4.15 -8.75 -0.56
CA LEU A 84 3.49 -9.87 0.09
C LEU A 84 1.98 -9.64 0.10
N ILE A 85 1.23 -10.64 -0.33
CA ILE A 85 -0.24 -10.62 -0.28
C ILE A 85 -0.64 -11.84 0.54
N SER A 86 -1.24 -11.60 1.71
CA SER A 86 -1.72 -12.61 2.64
C SER A 86 -3.22 -12.68 2.56
#